data_AF-A0A9D1V2C7-F1
#
_entry.id   AF-A0A9D1V2C7-F1
#
_cell.length_a   1.000
_cell.length_b   1.000
_cell.length_c   1.000
_cell.angle_alpha   90.00
_cell.angle_beta   90.00
_cell.angle_gamma   90.00
#
_symmetry.space_group_name_H-M   'P 1'
#
loop_
_entity.id
_entity.type
_entity.pdbx_description
1 polymer ?
#
loop_
_entity_poly.entity_id
_entity_poly.type
_entity_poly.pdbx_seq_one_letter_code
_entity_poly.pdbx_strand_id
1 'polypeptide(L)'
;MLPPATHLRRSVPYVVILNGHDVLPLNISWAILLACLMDALAPYADREVPDEDLEGLAEKAVAAARRVYPGVKPDRMRAELDRMLQSFIAIARGQEPPEEVQPISLGDYAPQMTAPHRMDLMVSAMEKEGRWNCNQKCLHCYAAGQPEAGVKELDTAGWKKVLDALRKAGVPQVTFTGGEPTMRADLAELVDAARWFVTRLNTNGRLLTPELCRALYEASLDSVQITLYSADETAHNTLVGAPGFADTVAGIRNALAAGLSVSVNTPLCSLNADYAATLEFLHGLGVRYVTCSGLIPTGGALTEGSRATRLSPEELEGLLKQAVAWCTENGMEIDFTSPGWLPPETLLGLGLTMAPTCGACLSNMAVAPDGTVVPCQSWLSGDGLGNILADDWKTIWHNPRCAAIRAESAKMEHICQLRGKEGDR
;
A
#
# COMPACT_ATOMS: atom_id res chain seq x y z
N MET A 1 -29.45 1.22 16.89
CA MET A 1 -29.39 0.36 15.71
C MET A 1 -30.61 0.50 14.81
N LEU A 2 -30.42 0.89 13.55
CA LEU A 2 -31.43 0.87 12.47
C LEU A 2 -31.71 -0.58 12.02
N PRO A 3 -32.99 -0.99 11.86
CA PRO A 3 -33.32 -2.36 11.43
C PRO A 3 -32.86 -2.61 9.97
N PRO A 4 -32.44 -3.84 9.62
CA PRO A 4 -31.97 -4.16 8.28
C PRO A 4 -33.08 -4.05 7.22
N ALA A 5 -32.73 -3.55 6.02
CA ALA A 5 -33.66 -3.52 4.89
C ALA A 5 -33.98 -4.95 4.42
N THR A 6 -35.27 -5.30 4.34
CA THR A 6 -35.77 -6.68 4.18
C THR A 6 -35.59 -7.31 2.80
N HIS A 7 -34.81 -6.72 1.87
CA HIS A 7 -34.89 -7.02 0.44
C HIS A 7 -33.60 -7.44 -0.29
N LEU A 8 -32.48 -7.72 0.39
CA LEU A 8 -31.25 -8.13 -0.30
C LEU A 8 -30.95 -9.64 -0.14
N ARG A 9 -30.78 -10.32 -1.29
CA ARG A 9 -30.71 -11.79 -1.43
C ARG A 9 -29.32 -12.44 -1.26
N ARG A 10 -28.30 -11.72 -0.76
CA ARG A 10 -26.95 -12.31 -0.53
C ARG A 10 -26.32 -11.79 0.76
N SER A 11 -25.76 -12.71 1.55
CA SER A 11 -25.03 -12.47 2.79
C SER A 11 -23.57 -12.06 2.53
N VAL A 12 -23.35 -11.05 1.68
CA VAL A 12 -22.00 -10.45 1.53
C VAL A 12 -21.93 -9.29 2.51
N PRO A 13 -21.00 -9.29 3.47
CA PRO A 13 -20.81 -8.17 4.38
C PRO A 13 -20.33 -6.96 3.59
N TYR A 14 -20.91 -5.80 3.89
CA TYR A 14 -20.32 -4.53 3.52
C TYR A 14 -19.10 -4.30 4.40
N VAL A 15 -18.06 -3.68 3.89
CA VAL A 15 -16.80 -3.51 4.61
C VAL A 15 -16.30 -2.09 4.42
N VAL A 16 -15.74 -1.51 5.48
CA VAL A 16 -14.88 -0.32 5.41
C VAL A 16 -13.46 -0.73 5.77
N ILE A 17 -12.48 -0.16 5.07
CA ILE A 17 -11.06 -0.35 5.37
C ILE A 17 -10.55 0.95 5.99
N LEU A 18 -10.14 0.91 7.25
CA LEU A 18 -9.49 2.03 7.94
C LEU A 18 -7.99 1.74 8.06
N ASN A 19 -7.17 2.80 8.09
CA ASN A 19 -5.71 2.72 8.22
C ASN A 19 -5.01 1.78 7.22
N GLY A 20 -5.67 1.47 6.09
CA GLY A 20 -5.20 0.51 5.08
C GLY A 20 -5.21 -0.97 5.49
N HIS A 21 -5.57 -1.32 6.73
CA HIS A 21 -5.50 -2.70 7.23
C HIS A 21 -6.69 -3.14 8.10
N ASP A 22 -7.40 -2.21 8.74
CA ASP A 22 -8.56 -2.53 9.58
C ASP A 22 -9.78 -2.82 8.70
N VAL A 23 -10.11 -4.11 8.52
CA VAL A 23 -11.25 -4.58 7.72
C VAL A 23 -12.47 -4.71 8.63
N LEU A 24 -13.32 -3.68 8.64
CA LEU A 24 -14.48 -3.62 9.53
C LEU A 24 -15.77 -4.01 8.79
N PRO A 25 -16.50 -5.04 9.23
CA PRO A 25 -17.82 -5.34 8.70
C PRO A 25 -18.81 -4.25 9.10
N LEU A 26 -19.52 -3.74 8.11
CA LEU A 26 -20.63 -2.83 8.32
C LEU A 26 -21.93 -3.62 8.33
N ASN A 27 -22.74 -3.35 9.35
CA ASN A 27 -24.17 -3.66 9.23
C ASN A 27 -24.75 -2.87 8.04
N ILE A 28 -25.82 -3.40 7.44
CA ILE A 28 -26.43 -2.81 6.24
C ILE A 28 -26.82 -1.34 6.42
N SER A 29 -27.24 -0.96 7.62
CA SER A 29 -27.70 0.39 7.91
C SER A 29 -26.55 1.39 7.88
N TRP A 30 -25.40 1.03 8.47
CA TRP A 30 -24.16 1.81 8.38
C TRP A 30 -23.62 1.84 6.96
N ALA A 31 -23.69 0.75 6.21
CA ALA A 31 -23.29 0.74 4.80
C ALA A 31 -24.10 1.73 3.96
N ILE A 32 -25.43 1.77 4.15
CA ILE A 32 -26.32 2.72 3.46
C ILE A 32 -26.03 4.16 3.89
N LEU A 33 -25.88 4.42 5.19
CA LEU A 33 -25.57 5.74 5.71
C LEU A 33 -24.23 6.25 5.19
N LEU A 34 -23.20 5.40 5.19
CA LEU A 34 -21.89 5.72 4.66
C LEU A 34 -21.95 6.02 3.16
N ALA A 35 -22.64 5.20 2.37
CA ALA A 35 -22.83 5.45 0.94
C ALA A 35 -23.54 6.80 0.68
N CYS A 36 -24.60 7.10 1.45
CA CYS A 36 -25.29 8.39 1.35
C CYS A 36 -24.40 9.57 1.76
N LEU A 37 -23.52 9.39 2.74
CA LEU A 37 -22.53 10.41 3.12
C LEU A 37 -21.48 10.61 2.02
N MET A 38 -20.96 9.52 1.45
CA MET A 38 -20.02 9.57 0.32
C MET A 38 -20.62 10.29 -0.90
N ASP A 39 -21.89 10.01 -1.22
CA ASP A 39 -22.61 10.73 -2.29
C ASP A 39 -22.78 12.22 -1.97
N ALA A 40 -23.05 12.57 -0.70
CA ALA A 40 -23.16 13.96 -0.28
C ALA A 40 -21.81 14.70 -0.36
N LEU A 41 -20.70 13.99 -0.13
CA LEU A 41 -19.33 14.50 -0.22
C LEU A 41 -18.83 14.67 -1.65
N ALA A 42 -19.46 14.04 -2.65
CA ALA A 42 -19.01 14.09 -4.05
C ALA A 42 -18.74 15.51 -4.62
N PRO A 43 -19.50 16.57 -4.27
CA PRO A 43 -19.20 17.96 -4.69
C PRO A 43 -17.93 18.58 -4.10
N TYR A 44 -17.26 17.87 -3.18
CA TYR A 44 -16.02 18.24 -2.51
C TYR A 44 -14.86 17.31 -2.87
N ALA A 45 -14.99 16.49 -3.93
CA ALA A 45 -13.98 15.48 -4.27
C ALA A 45 -12.53 16.02 -4.41
N ASP A 46 -12.36 17.28 -4.82
CA ASP A 46 -11.05 17.91 -5.03
C ASP A 46 -10.73 19.06 -4.05
N ARG A 47 -11.46 19.17 -2.95
CA ARG A 47 -11.24 20.25 -1.97
C ARG A 47 -11.63 19.85 -0.57
N GLU A 48 -10.98 20.49 0.40
CA GLU A 48 -11.36 20.35 1.79
C GLU A 48 -12.82 20.77 2.01
N VAL A 49 -13.50 20.04 2.87
CA VAL A 49 -14.86 20.34 3.30
C VAL A 49 -14.79 21.37 4.44
N PRO A 50 -15.35 22.57 4.28
CA PRO A 50 -15.39 23.55 5.37
C PRO A 50 -16.18 23.02 6.57
N ASP A 51 -15.74 23.32 7.78
CA ASP A 51 -16.42 22.90 9.02
C ASP A 51 -17.91 23.29 9.05
N GLU A 52 -18.23 24.46 8.50
CA GLU A 52 -19.59 24.99 8.37
C GLU A 52 -20.51 24.16 7.46
N ASP A 53 -19.95 23.39 6.53
CA ASP A 53 -20.69 22.56 5.59
C ASP A 53 -20.94 21.14 6.10
N LEU A 54 -20.20 20.69 7.13
CA LEU A 54 -20.28 19.33 7.66
C LEU A 54 -21.70 18.97 8.14
N GLU A 55 -22.37 19.89 8.82
CA GLU A 55 -23.72 19.70 9.32
C GLU A 55 -24.71 19.48 8.15
N GLY A 56 -24.62 20.33 7.12
CA GLY A 56 -25.47 20.22 5.93
C GLY A 56 -25.20 18.95 5.12
N LEU A 57 -23.97 18.44 5.11
CA LEU A 57 -23.63 17.16 4.49
C LEU A 57 -24.26 15.98 5.22
N ALA A 58 -24.18 15.98 6.55
CA ALA A 58 -24.82 14.95 7.37
C ALA A 58 -26.35 14.98 7.21
N GLU A 59 -26.97 16.17 7.13
CA GLU A 59 -28.41 16.31 6.83
C GLU A 59 -28.77 15.74 5.44
N LYS A 60 -27.97 16.02 4.41
CA LYS A 60 -28.16 15.46 3.05
C LYS A 60 -28.07 13.94 3.06
N ALA A 61 -27.06 13.39 3.75
CA ALA A 61 -26.87 11.95 3.87
C ALA A 61 -28.08 11.29 4.55
N VAL A 62 -28.57 11.88 5.65
CA VAL A 62 -29.79 11.42 6.36
C VAL A 62 -31.02 11.51 5.44
N ALA A 63 -31.21 12.62 4.73
CA ALA A 63 -32.33 12.81 3.82
C ALA A 63 -32.34 11.77 2.68
N ALA A 64 -31.16 11.41 2.15
CA ALA A 64 -31.01 10.36 1.16
C ALA A 64 -31.34 8.97 1.74
N ALA A 65 -30.78 8.64 2.92
CA ALA A 65 -31.01 7.36 3.59
C ALA A 65 -32.50 7.12 3.93
N ARG A 66 -33.28 8.18 4.16
CA ARG A 66 -34.74 8.11 4.36
C ARG A 66 -35.51 7.50 3.20
N ARG A 67 -34.97 7.52 1.98
CA ARG A 67 -35.58 6.84 0.83
C ARG A 67 -35.58 5.32 1.02
N VAL A 68 -34.59 4.79 1.72
CA VAL A 68 -34.47 3.36 2.06
C VAL A 68 -35.23 3.04 3.35
N TYR A 69 -35.25 3.97 4.30
CA TYR A 69 -35.88 3.81 5.62
C TYR A 69 -36.98 4.86 5.90
N PRO A 70 -38.09 4.87 5.13
CA PRO A 70 -39.10 5.94 5.20
C PRO A 70 -39.81 6.06 6.57
N GLY A 71 -39.86 4.97 7.34
CA GLY A 71 -40.50 4.91 8.66
C GLY A 71 -39.63 5.33 9.84
N VAL A 72 -38.35 5.67 9.62
CA VAL A 72 -37.44 6.06 10.70
C VAL A 72 -37.30 7.58 10.79
N LYS A 73 -37.30 8.11 12.02
CA LYS A 73 -37.16 9.54 12.30
C LYS A 73 -35.77 10.06 11.90
N PRO A 74 -35.65 11.27 11.29
CA PRO A 74 -34.38 11.87 10.91
C PRO A 74 -33.35 11.92 12.06
N ASP A 75 -33.76 12.38 13.25
CA ASP A 75 -32.87 12.50 14.41
C ASP A 75 -32.23 11.16 14.81
N ARG A 76 -32.99 10.05 14.65
CA ARG A 76 -32.46 8.71 14.91
C ARG A 76 -31.43 8.30 13.87
N MET A 77 -31.65 8.62 12.59
CA MET A 77 -30.65 8.35 11.55
C MET A 77 -29.39 9.20 11.76
N ARG A 78 -29.56 10.47 12.13
CA ARG A 78 -28.45 11.36 12.43
C ARG A 78 -27.61 10.82 13.59
N ALA A 79 -28.25 10.43 14.69
CA ALA A 79 -27.55 9.84 15.84
C ALA A 79 -26.84 8.50 15.51
N GLU A 80 -27.26 7.78 14.47
CA GLU A 80 -26.58 6.56 14.01
C GLU A 80 -25.42 6.87 13.07
N LEU A 81 -25.56 7.90 12.21
CA LEU A 81 -24.48 8.46 11.39
C LEU A 81 -23.34 8.99 12.28
N ASP A 82 -23.68 9.79 13.29
CA ASP A 82 -22.70 10.36 14.22
C ASP A 82 -21.98 9.26 15.00
N ARG A 83 -22.70 8.22 15.47
CA ARG A 83 -22.09 7.06 16.13
C ARG A 83 -21.14 6.31 15.22
N MET A 84 -21.53 6.05 13.97
CA MET A 84 -20.68 5.39 12.99
C MET A 84 -19.39 6.19 12.76
N LEU A 85 -19.50 7.50 12.55
CA LEU A 85 -18.34 8.38 12.35
C LEU A 85 -17.44 8.43 13.57
N GLN A 86 -18.01 8.54 14.78
CA GLN A 86 -17.25 8.50 16.03
C GLN A 86 -16.48 7.19 16.19
N SER A 87 -17.11 6.04 15.88
CA SER A 87 -16.42 4.74 15.87
C SER A 87 -15.29 4.69 14.85
N PHE A 88 -15.51 5.15 13.62
CA PHE A 88 -14.44 5.16 12.60
C PHE A 88 -13.28 6.07 13.00
N ILE A 89 -13.56 7.25 13.55
CA ILE A 89 -12.53 8.19 14.01
C ILE A 89 -11.75 7.60 15.20
N ALA A 90 -12.44 6.96 16.15
CA ALA A 90 -11.79 6.31 17.29
C ALA A 90 -10.84 5.20 16.82
N ILE A 91 -11.33 4.29 15.96
CA ILE A 91 -10.52 3.20 15.39
C ILE A 91 -9.34 3.75 14.58
N ALA A 92 -9.57 4.75 13.72
CA ALA A 92 -8.52 5.41 12.96
C ALA A 92 -7.42 6.04 13.85
N ARG A 93 -7.76 6.39 15.09
CA ARG A 93 -6.83 6.95 16.09
C ARG A 93 -6.30 5.93 17.10
N GLY A 94 -6.60 4.64 16.93
CA GLY A 94 -6.24 3.59 17.89
C GLY A 94 -6.92 3.74 19.26
N GLN A 95 -8.07 4.40 19.32
CA GLN A 95 -8.87 4.62 20.52
C GLN A 95 -10.02 3.60 20.60
N GLU A 96 -10.53 3.36 21.81
CA GLU A 96 -11.69 2.49 22.01
C GLU A 96 -12.96 3.11 21.39
N PRO A 97 -13.64 2.43 20.45
CA PRO A 97 -14.84 2.97 19.82
C PRO A 97 -16.07 2.88 20.73
N PRO A 98 -17.05 3.78 20.60
CA PRO A 98 -18.30 3.75 21.37
C PRO A 98 -19.20 2.54 21.04
N GLU A 99 -18.98 1.90 19.89
CA GLU A 99 -19.64 0.65 19.49
C GLU A 99 -18.56 -0.34 19.05
N GLU A 100 -18.54 -1.52 19.66
CA GLU A 100 -17.58 -2.58 19.32
C GLU A 100 -17.95 -3.19 17.96
N VAL A 101 -17.10 -2.96 16.96
CA VAL A 101 -17.16 -3.63 15.66
C VAL A 101 -15.98 -4.57 15.59
N GLN A 102 -16.22 -5.87 15.76
CA GLN A 102 -15.14 -6.85 15.67
C GLN A 102 -14.59 -6.88 14.23
N PRO A 103 -13.28 -6.66 14.04
CA PRO A 103 -12.67 -6.77 12.74
C PRO A 103 -12.79 -8.21 12.22
N ILE A 104 -12.94 -8.37 10.91
CA ILE A 104 -12.83 -9.68 10.27
C ILE A 104 -11.39 -9.85 9.78
N SER A 105 -10.81 -11.03 9.92
CA SER A 105 -9.51 -11.29 9.30
C SER A 105 -9.63 -11.20 7.77
N LEU A 106 -8.55 -10.76 7.11
CA LEU A 106 -8.52 -10.75 5.66
C LEU A 106 -8.73 -12.16 5.06
N GLY A 107 -8.26 -13.20 5.75
CA GLY A 107 -8.48 -14.59 5.37
C GLY A 107 -9.95 -14.99 5.35
N ASP A 108 -10.70 -14.61 6.38
CA ASP A 108 -12.15 -14.89 6.48
C ASP A 108 -12.96 -14.09 5.45
N TYR A 109 -12.50 -12.88 5.09
CA TYR A 109 -13.12 -12.06 4.05
C TYR A 109 -12.78 -12.52 2.62
N ALA A 110 -11.66 -13.22 2.43
CA ALA A 110 -11.13 -13.63 1.12
C ALA A 110 -12.15 -14.28 0.16
N PRO A 111 -13.07 -15.17 0.60
CA PRO A 111 -14.05 -15.80 -0.30
C PRO A 111 -15.07 -14.84 -0.90
N GLN A 112 -15.20 -13.64 -0.32
CA GLN A 112 -16.17 -12.62 -0.71
C GLN A 112 -15.54 -11.51 -1.55
N MET A 113 -14.20 -11.46 -1.62
CA MET A 113 -13.45 -10.45 -2.37
C MET A 113 -13.65 -10.63 -3.88
N THR A 114 -13.91 -9.52 -4.56
CA THR A 114 -14.01 -9.45 -6.03
C THR A 114 -12.75 -8.85 -6.68
N ALA A 115 -11.88 -8.25 -5.88
CA ALA A 115 -10.63 -7.62 -6.29
C ALA A 115 -9.69 -7.45 -5.07
N PRO A 116 -8.38 -7.26 -5.27
CA PRO A 116 -7.48 -6.91 -4.18
C PRO A 116 -7.73 -5.48 -3.68
N HIS A 117 -7.28 -5.17 -2.47
CA HIS A 117 -7.35 -3.82 -1.92
C HIS A 117 -6.36 -2.87 -2.60
N ARG A 118 -5.22 -3.40 -3.08
CA ARG A 118 -4.16 -2.62 -3.71
C ARG A 118 -3.68 -3.26 -5.01
N MET A 119 -3.44 -2.44 -6.02
CA MET A 119 -2.73 -2.85 -7.23
C MET A 119 -1.43 -2.05 -7.39
N ASP A 120 -0.30 -2.75 -7.44
CA ASP A 120 1.00 -2.14 -7.68
C ASP A 120 1.24 -2.04 -9.20
N LEU A 121 1.40 -0.82 -9.72
CA LEU A 121 1.56 -0.52 -11.14
C LEU A 121 3.03 -0.32 -11.47
N MET A 122 3.63 -1.28 -12.19
CA MET A 122 5.02 -1.20 -12.64
C MET A 122 5.14 -0.29 -13.86
N VAL A 123 4.91 1.01 -13.66
CA VAL A 123 4.83 2.00 -14.75
C VAL A 123 6.15 2.21 -15.47
N SER A 124 7.28 1.93 -14.81
CA SER A 124 8.62 1.88 -15.40
C SER A 124 9.13 0.44 -15.44
N ALA A 125 9.55 -0.04 -16.60
CA ALA A 125 10.23 -1.32 -16.74
C ALA A 125 11.68 -1.21 -16.23
N MET A 126 12.25 -2.35 -15.79
CA MET A 126 13.66 -2.47 -15.41
C MET A 126 14.60 -2.40 -16.62
N GLU A 127 14.09 -2.69 -17.82
CA GLU A 127 14.84 -2.64 -19.06
C GLU A 127 14.08 -1.87 -20.14
N LYS A 128 14.79 -1.02 -20.88
CA LYS A 128 14.26 -0.26 -22.02
C LYS A 128 15.28 -0.29 -23.13
N GLU A 129 14.89 -0.82 -24.30
CA GLU A 129 15.77 -1.02 -25.45
C GLU A 129 17.02 -1.87 -25.11
N GLY A 130 16.85 -2.90 -24.27
CA GLY A 130 17.94 -3.79 -23.85
C GLY A 130 18.95 -3.15 -22.89
N ARG A 131 18.64 -2.00 -22.30
CA ARG A 131 19.46 -1.32 -21.30
C ARG A 131 18.70 -1.20 -19.99
N TRP A 132 19.45 -1.20 -18.89
CA TRP A 132 18.93 -0.94 -17.55
C TRP A 132 18.21 0.42 -17.48
N ASN A 133 16.99 0.43 -16.95
CA ASN A 133 16.08 1.57 -16.90
C ASN A 133 15.68 1.92 -15.44
N CYS A 134 16.71 2.18 -14.64
CA CYS A 134 16.61 2.80 -13.33
C CYS A 134 17.92 3.56 -13.09
N ASN A 135 17.85 4.71 -12.42
CA ASN A 135 19.03 5.51 -12.06
C ASN A 135 19.78 4.95 -10.83
N GLN A 136 19.43 3.74 -10.36
CA GLN A 136 20.14 2.95 -9.35
C GLN A 136 20.24 1.51 -9.81
N LYS A 137 21.17 0.72 -9.23
CA LYS A 137 21.37 -0.71 -9.52
C LYS A 137 21.49 -1.48 -8.21
N CYS A 138 20.44 -1.44 -7.41
CA CYS A 138 20.46 -1.90 -6.03
C CYS A 138 20.84 -3.38 -5.89
N LEU A 139 21.69 -3.69 -4.91
CA LEU A 139 22.14 -5.03 -4.57
C LEU A 139 20.96 -5.99 -4.30
N HIS A 140 19.90 -5.47 -3.67
CA HIS A 140 18.72 -6.23 -3.23
C HIS A 140 17.49 -5.99 -4.12
N CYS A 141 17.65 -5.48 -5.34
CA CYS A 141 16.52 -5.14 -6.20
C CYS A 141 15.65 -6.38 -6.47
N TYR A 142 14.42 -6.38 -5.94
CA TYR A 142 13.51 -7.52 -6.07
C TYR A 142 13.15 -7.81 -7.53
N ALA A 143 13.15 -6.79 -8.40
CA ALA A 143 12.73 -6.88 -9.81
C ALA A 143 13.88 -7.19 -10.78
N ALA A 144 15.14 -7.05 -10.35
CA ALA A 144 16.29 -7.23 -11.24
C ALA A 144 16.33 -8.65 -11.84
N GLY A 145 16.42 -8.73 -13.16
CA GLY A 145 16.53 -10.00 -13.89
C GLY A 145 15.25 -10.85 -13.91
N GLN A 146 14.11 -10.32 -13.45
CA GLN A 146 12.83 -11.03 -13.58
C GLN A 146 12.18 -10.73 -14.95
N PRO A 147 11.61 -11.73 -15.66
CA PRO A 147 11.06 -11.56 -17.00
C PRO A 147 10.01 -10.45 -17.11
N GLU A 148 8.99 -10.47 -16.24
CA GLU A 148 7.88 -9.51 -16.29
C GLU A 148 8.31 -8.10 -15.85
N ALA A 149 9.52 -7.94 -15.31
CA ALA A 149 10.05 -6.62 -14.97
C ALA A 149 10.66 -5.89 -16.18
N GLY A 150 11.11 -6.63 -17.20
CA GLY A 150 11.83 -6.12 -18.37
C GLY A 150 10.99 -6.07 -19.66
N VAL A 151 9.68 -6.28 -19.57
CA VAL A 151 8.76 -6.20 -20.71
C VAL A 151 8.53 -4.76 -21.17
N LYS A 152 7.98 -4.60 -22.37
CA LYS A 152 7.76 -3.29 -22.99
C LYS A 152 6.75 -2.47 -22.20
N GLU A 153 7.14 -1.26 -21.79
CA GLU A 153 6.25 -0.30 -21.13
C GLU A 153 5.07 0.11 -22.01
N LEU A 154 3.89 0.16 -21.40
CA LEU A 154 2.74 0.87 -21.93
C LEU A 154 3.01 2.38 -21.98
N ASP A 155 2.43 3.02 -22.98
CA ASP A 155 2.36 4.47 -23.07
C ASP A 155 1.32 5.04 -22.07
N THR A 156 1.24 6.36 -22.00
CA THR A 156 0.32 7.08 -21.10
C THR A 156 -1.13 6.64 -21.31
N ALA A 157 -1.55 6.47 -22.58
CA ALA A 157 -2.91 6.07 -22.91
C ALA A 157 -3.20 4.62 -22.47
N GLY A 158 -2.21 3.72 -22.59
CA GLY A 158 -2.27 2.35 -22.08
C GLY A 158 -2.48 2.33 -20.56
N TRP A 159 -1.66 3.07 -19.80
CA TRP A 159 -1.81 3.15 -18.35
C TRP A 159 -3.14 3.76 -17.90
N LYS A 160 -3.67 4.78 -18.61
CA LYS A 160 -5.01 5.31 -18.32
C LYS A 160 -6.10 4.25 -18.52
N LYS A 161 -5.99 3.39 -19.55
CA LYS A 161 -6.91 2.26 -19.73
C LYS A 161 -6.78 1.21 -18.62
N VAL A 162 -5.56 0.98 -18.11
CA VAL A 162 -5.34 0.11 -16.94
C VAL A 162 -6.09 0.68 -15.73
N LEU A 163 -5.93 1.98 -15.43
CA LEU A 163 -6.64 2.65 -14.34
C LEU A 163 -8.16 2.52 -14.49
N ASP A 164 -8.70 2.74 -15.70
CA ASP A 164 -10.14 2.56 -15.95
C ASP A 164 -10.61 1.12 -15.68
N ALA A 165 -9.80 0.11 -16.05
CA ALA A 165 -10.11 -1.30 -15.82
C ALA A 165 -10.08 -1.63 -14.32
N LEU A 166 -9.08 -1.15 -13.59
CA LEU A 166 -8.96 -1.36 -12.13
C LEU A 166 -10.10 -0.68 -11.37
N ARG A 167 -10.52 0.51 -11.80
CA ARG A 167 -11.69 1.20 -11.24
C ARG A 167 -12.97 0.39 -11.43
N LYS A 168 -13.18 -0.15 -12.64
CA LYS A 168 -14.33 -1.04 -12.94
C LYS A 168 -14.29 -2.35 -12.13
N ALA A 169 -13.09 -2.85 -11.83
CA ALA A 169 -12.88 -4.01 -10.98
C ALA A 169 -13.16 -3.73 -9.49
N GLY A 170 -13.20 -2.45 -9.09
CA GLY A 170 -13.43 -2.03 -7.71
C GLY A 170 -12.17 -2.08 -6.84
N VAL A 171 -10.98 -2.00 -7.43
CA VAL A 171 -9.72 -1.89 -6.68
C VAL A 171 -9.63 -0.47 -6.08
N PRO A 172 -9.56 -0.30 -4.75
CA PRO A 172 -9.61 1.03 -4.14
C PRO A 172 -8.26 1.77 -4.11
N GLN A 173 -7.13 1.06 -4.21
CA GLN A 173 -5.79 1.66 -4.07
C GLN A 173 -4.86 1.27 -5.20
N VAL A 174 -4.02 2.20 -5.65
CA VAL A 174 -2.95 1.94 -6.63
C VAL A 174 -1.61 2.49 -6.15
N THR A 175 -0.55 1.73 -6.38
CA THR A 175 0.82 2.16 -6.09
C THR A 175 1.61 2.29 -7.39
N PHE A 176 2.07 3.48 -7.73
CA PHE A 176 3.02 3.69 -8.82
C PHE A 176 4.40 3.22 -8.39
N THR A 177 4.97 2.27 -9.14
CA THR A 177 6.27 1.63 -8.88
C THR A 177 6.92 1.24 -10.22
N GLY A 178 7.82 0.26 -10.21
CA GLY A 178 8.62 -0.14 -11.37
C GLY A 178 10.08 0.24 -11.18
N GLY A 179 10.91 0.08 -12.22
CA GLY A 179 12.35 0.32 -12.12
C GLY A 179 12.69 1.61 -11.38
N GLU A 180 12.23 2.73 -11.92
CA GLU A 180 12.06 3.96 -11.13
C GLU A 180 10.94 4.80 -11.78
N PRO A 181 9.75 4.93 -11.15
CA PRO A 181 8.63 5.63 -11.75
C PRO A 181 8.91 7.10 -12.07
N THR A 182 9.80 7.78 -11.33
CA THR A 182 10.18 9.18 -11.60
C THR A 182 11.02 9.36 -12.87
N MET A 183 11.47 8.28 -13.52
CA MET A 183 12.06 8.32 -14.86
C MET A 183 11.01 8.64 -15.95
N ARG A 184 9.72 8.58 -15.63
CA ARG A 184 8.62 8.91 -16.54
C ARG A 184 8.28 10.39 -16.49
N ALA A 185 8.33 11.04 -17.65
CA ALA A 185 7.93 12.44 -17.79
C ALA A 185 6.42 12.66 -17.57
N ASP A 186 5.60 11.63 -17.77
CA ASP A 186 4.14 11.66 -17.62
C ASP A 186 3.64 11.17 -16.26
N LEU A 187 4.52 10.99 -15.26
CA LEU A 187 4.14 10.44 -13.95
C LEU A 187 3.01 11.24 -13.28
N ALA A 188 3.13 12.57 -13.22
CA ALA A 188 2.11 13.42 -12.59
C ALA A 188 0.77 13.35 -13.33
N GLU A 189 0.77 13.18 -14.66
CA GLU A 189 -0.45 12.98 -15.45
C GLU A 189 -1.13 11.64 -15.13
N LEU A 190 -0.34 10.59 -14.86
CA LEU A 190 -0.87 9.28 -14.46
C LEU A 190 -1.45 9.31 -13.04
N VAL A 191 -0.80 10.03 -12.12
CA VAL A 191 -1.32 10.25 -10.76
C VAL A 191 -2.64 11.03 -10.82
N ASP A 192 -2.70 12.09 -11.63
CA ASP A 192 -3.92 12.89 -11.82
C ASP A 192 -5.07 12.05 -12.40
N ALA A 193 -4.79 11.16 -13.36
CA ALA A 193 -5.77 10.21 -13.88
C ALA A 193 -6.23 9.17 -12.85
N ALA A 194 -5.49 9.00 -11.75
CA ALA A 194 -5.76 8.04 -10.68
C ALA A 194 -6.41 8.66 -9.44
N ARG A 195 -6.86 9.93 -9.46
CA ARG A 195 -7.55 10.61 -8.33
C ARG A 195 -8.71 9.85 -7.69
N TRP A 196 -9.33 8.91 -8.40
CA TRP A 196 -10.41 8.10 -7.84
C TRP A 196 -9.90 7.06 -6.83
N PHE A 197 -8.63 6.66 -6.92
CA PHE A 197 -7.98 5.70 -6.04
C PHE A 197 -7.30 6.42 -4.88
N VAL A 198 -7.02 5.71 -3.80
CA VAL A 198 -5.90 6.10 -2.92
C VAL A 198 -4.60 5.79 -3.66
N THR A 199 -3.80 6.82 -3.89
CA THR A 199 -2.58 6.78 -4.70
C THR A 199 -1.32 6.78 -3.85
N ARG A 200 -0.42 5.85 -4.15
CA ARG A 200 0.91 5.80 -3.53
C ARG A 200 1.99 5.84 -4.61
N LEU A 201 3.14 6.41 -4.29
CA LEU A 201 4.34 6.35 -5.11
C LEU A 201 5.48 5.67 -4.34
N ASN A 202 6.07 4.62 -4.89
CA ASN A 202 7.32 4.04 -4.40
C ASN A 202 8.47 4.50 -5.30
N THR A 203 9.48 5.16 -4.74
CA THR A 203 10.60 5.76 -5.50
C THR A 203 11.90 5.72 -4.71
N ASN A 204 13.04 5.81 -5.40
CA ASN A 204 14.33 6.07 -4.75
C ASN A 204 14.58 7.54 -4.41
N GLY A 205 13.67 8.43 -4.81
CA GLY A 205 13.64 9.84 -4.41
C GLY A 205 14.62 10.76 -5.17
N ARG A 206 15.56 10.22 -5.95
CA ARG A 206 16.63 11.04 -6.55
C ARG A 206 16.14 12.11 -7.52
N LEU A 207 15.03 11.86 -8.21
CA LEU A 207 14.45 12.80 -9.18
C LEU A 207 13.25 13.58 -8.63
N LEU A 208 13.00 13.52 -7.32
CA LEU A 208 11.98 14.33 -6.66
C LEU A 208 12.47 15.78 -6.52
N THR A 209 12.41 16.54 -7.61
CA THR A 209 12.66 18.00 -7.59
C THR A 209 11.50 18.74 -6.94
N PRO A 210 11.69 20.00 -6.49
CA PRO A 210 10.59 20.81 -5.97
C PRO A 210 9.41 20.92 -6.95
N GLU A 211 9.69 21.03 -8.25
CA GLU A 211 8.69 21.13 -9.30
C GLU A 211 7.89 19.84 -9.45
N LEU A 212 8.57 18.68 -9.45
CA LEU A 212 7.89 17.39 -9.53
C LEU A 212 7.06 17.12 -8.28
N CYS A 213 7.59 17.39 -7.08
CA CYS A 213 6.85 17.23 -5.83
C CYS A 213 5.59 18.11 -5.80
N ARG A 214 5.68 19.36 -6.25
CA ARG A 214 4.51 20.25 -6.39
C ARG A 214 3.49 19.68 -7.38
N ALA A 215 3.94 19.20 -8.55
CA ALA A 215 3.04 18.60 -9.54
C ALA A 215 2.35 17.33 -9.01
N LEU A 216 3.05 16.49 -8.24
CA LEU A 216 2.47 15.30 -7.61
C LEU A 216 1.46 15.67 -6.51
N TYR A 217 1.73 16.71 -5.73
CA TYR A 217 0.78 17.23 -4.74
C TYR A 217 -0.48 17.79 -5.41
N GLU A 218 -0.32 18.60 -6.48
CA GLU A 218 -1.42 19.15 -7.27
C GLU A 218 -2.26 18.05 -7.94
N ALA A 219 -1.64 16.93 -8.31
CA ALA A 219 -2.29 15.73 -8.83
C ALA A 219 -2.96 14.86 -7.74
N SER A 220 -2.96 15.31 -6.48
CA SER A 220 -3.55 14.62 -5.32
C SER A 220 -2.89 13.27 -4.99
N LEU A 221 -1.55 13.18 -5.09
CA LEU A 221 -0.81 12.02 -4.60
C LEU A 221 -0.97 11.88 -3.07
N ASP A 222 -1.57 10.79 -2.59
CA ASP A 222 -1.86 10.63 -1.15
C ASP A 222 -0.60 10.32 -0.33
N SER A 223 0.33 9.54 -0.87
CA SER A 223 1.57 9.19 -0.16
C SER A 223 2.74 8.86 -1.07
N VAL A 224 3.95 9.17 -0.59
CA VAL A 224 5.20 8.76 -1.22
C VAL A 224 6.04 7.97 -0.23
N GLN A 225 6.51 6.81 -0.66
CA GLN A 225 7.48 5.98 0.05
C GLN A 225 8.84 6.09 -0.67
N ILE A 226 9.81 6.66 0.02
CA ILE A 226 11.17 6.85 -0.49
C ILE A 226 12.07 5.78 0.09
N THR A 227 12.87 5.09 -0.74
CA THR A 227 13.83 4.10 -0.24
C THR A 227 15.13 4.78 0.18
N LEU A 228 15.50 4.65 1.45
CA LEU A 228 16.81 5.07 1.98
C LEU A 228 17.43 3.91 2.76
N TYR A 229 18.62 3.47 2.34
CA TYR A 229 19.29 2.34 2.98
C TYR A 229 20.05 2.67 4.27
N SER A 230 20.66 3.84 4.37
CA SER A 230 21.49 4.23 5.52
C SER A 230 21.63 5.75 5.56
N ALA A 231 21.86 6.32 6.75
CA ALA A 231 22.35 7.69 6.91
C ALA A 231 23.84 7.85 6.52
N ASP A 232 24.60 6.75 6.51
CA ASP A 232 25.94 6.73 5.96
C ASP A 232 25.89 6.69 4.43
N GLU A 233 26.43 7.73 3.80
CA GLU A 233 26.46 7.89 2.35
C GLU A 233 27.17 6.72 1.66
N THR A 234 28.26 6.22 2.23
CA THR A 234 29.06 5.14 1.63
C THR A 234 28.26 3.84 1.61
N ALA A 235 27.62 3.49 2.72
CA ALA A 235 26.75 2.33 2.85
C ALA A 235 25.54 2.44 1.91
N HIS A 236 24.86 3.58 1.89
CA HIS A 236 23.74 3.83 0.98
C HIS A 236 24.15 3.64 -0.48
N ASN A 237 25.18 4.36 -0.94
CA ASN A 237 25.63 4.33 -2.33
C ASN A 237 26.11 2.93 -2.74
N THR A 238 26.73 2.18 -1.83
CA THR A 238 27.11 0.78 -2.05
C THR A 238 25.89 -0.11 -2.25
N LEU A 239 24.88 0.02 -1.39
CA LEU A 239 23.66 -0.79 -1.45
C LEU A 239 22.80 -0.49 -2.68
N VAL A 240 22.73 0.77 -3.11
CA VAL A 240 21.98 1.16 -4.32
C VAL A 240 22.80 1.06 -5.61
N GLY A 241 24.10 0.77 -5.52
CA GLY A 241 24.99 0.57 -6.67
C GLY A 241 25.23 1.83 -7.52
N ALA A 242 25.03 3.02 -6.94
CA ALA A 242 25.22 4.31 -7.60
C ALA A 242 25.49 5.43 -6.58
N PRO A 243 26.29 6.46 -6.92
CA PRO A 243 26.34 7.68 -6.12
C PRO A 243 25.00 8.42 -6.27
N GLY A 244 24.33 8.69 -5.15
CA GLY A 244 23.02 9.34 -5.18
C GLY A 244 22.41 9.67 -3.82
N PHE A 245 23.09 9.40 -2.70
CA PHE A 245 22.60 9.70 -1.35
C PHE A 245 22.10 11.15 -1.20
N ALA A 246 22.91 12.14 -1.63
CA ALA A 246 22.54 13.55 -1.55
C ALA A 246 21.25 13.87 -2.34
N ASP A 247 21.09 13.26 -3.51
CA ASP A 247 19.89 13.42 -4.34
C ASP A 247 18.65 12.83 -3.64
N THR A 248 18.77 11.62 -3.07
CA THR A 248 17.69 10.98 -2.31
C THR A 248 17.28 11.81 -1.10
N VAL A 249 18.25 12.33 -0.33
CA VAL A 249 17.98 13.20 0.83
C VAL A 249 17.32 14.51 0.41
N ALA A 250 17.77 15.12 -0.69
CA ALA A 250 17.12 16.31 -1.26
C ALA A 250 15.67 15.99 -1.67
N GLY A 251 15.43 14.83 -2.29
CA GLY A 251 14.10 14.35 -2.65
C GLY A 251 13.16 14.19 -1.46
N ILE A 252 13.65 13.64 -0.34
CA ILE A 252 12.88 13.55 0.92
C ILE A 252 12.48 14.96 1.38
N ARG A 253 13.42 15.91 1.41
CA ARG A 253 13.15 17.29 1.82
C ARG A 253 12.14 17.98 0.91
N ASN A 254 12.26 17.79 -0.40
CA ASN A 254 11.36 18.39 -1.39
C ASN A 254 9.93 17.83 -1.26
N ALA A 255 9.79 16.52 -1.03
CA ALA A 255 8.49 15.89 -0.83
C ALA A 255 7.81 16.40 0.45
N LEU A 256 8.56 16.49 1.56
CA LEU A 256 8.06 17.07 2.81
C LEU A 256 7.67 18.54 2.63
N ALA A 257 8.50 19.35 1.96
CA ALA A 257 8.24 20.76 1.72
C ALA A 257 7.01 21.01 0.81
N ALA A 258 6.71 20.09 -0.09
CA ALA A 258 5.50 20.14 -0.92
C ALA A 258 4.23 19.73 -0.16
N GLY A 259 4.34 19.23 1.07
CA GLY A 259 3.20 18.77 1.87
C GLY A 259 2.72 17.36 1.54
N LEU A 260 3.54 16.55 0.86
CA LEU A 260 3.22 15.14 0.63
C LEU A 260 3.33 14.33 1.92
N SER A 261 2.50 13.30 2.07
CA SER A 261 2.68 12.31 3.14
C SER A 261 3.88 11.41 2.83
N VAL A 262 4.98 11.62 3.54
CA VAL A 262 6.26 10.92 3.29
C VAL A 262 6.46 9.79 4.28
N SER A 263 6.75 8.61 3.75
CA SER A 263 7.33 7.48 4.49
C SER A 263 8.68 7.10 3.90
N VAL A 264 9.55 6.50 4.72
CA VAL A 264 10.83 5.97 4.24
C VAL A 264 10.91 4.47 4.49
N ASN A 265 11.26 3.71 3.45
CA ASN A 265 11.47 2.27 3.56
C ASN A 265 12.95 1.89 3.55
N THR A 266 13.35 1.01 4.46
CA THR A 266 14.73 0.51 4.56
C THR A 266 14.77 -1.02 4.58
N PRO A 267 15.24 -1.67 3.49
CA PRO A 267 15.57 -3.09 3.52
C PRO A 267 16.82 -3.33 4.38
N LEU A 268 16.67 -4.16 5.41
CA LEU A 268 17.70 -4.39 6.43
C LEU A 268 18.66 -5.50 6.01
N CYS A 269 19.96 -5.23 6.19
CA CYS A 269 21.07 -6.12 5.89
C CYS A 269 22.28 -5.77 6.78
N SER A 270 23.35 -6.57 6.72
CA SER A 270 24.54 -6.34 7.53
C SER A 270 25.29 -5.04 7.17
N LEU A 271 25.10 -4.49 5.97
CA LEU A 271 25.75 -3.25 5.52
C LEU A 271 25.08 -1.97 6.06
N ASN A 272 23.86 -2.08 6.60
CA ASN A 272 23.12 -0.96 7.23
C ASN A 272 22.62 -1.34 8.63
N ALA A 273 23.42 -2.11 9.37
CA ALA A 273 23.06 -2.60 10.69
C ALA A 273 22.86 -1.49 11.73
N ASP A 274 23.46 -0.31 11.55
CA ASP A 274 23.19 0.88 12.37
C ASP A 274 21.91 1.60 11.89
N TYR A 275 20.79 0.90 12.04
CA TYR A 275 19.51 1.42 11.62
C TYR A 275 19.01 2.55 12.54
N ALA A 276 19.38 2.53 13.82
CA ALA A 276 19.03 3.61 14.76
C ALA A 276 19.60 4.98 14.32
N ALA A 277 20.86 5.04 13.86
CA ALA A 277 21.42 6.27 13.28
C ALA A 277 20.66 6.72 12.03
N THR A 278 20.17 5.77 11.23
CA THR A 278 19.33 6.08 10.06
C THR A 278 17.99 6.68 10.47
N LEU A 279 17.35 6.14 11.51
CA LEU A 279 16.11 6.67 12.08
C LEU A 279 16.31 8.06 12.66
N GLU A 280 17.39 8.30 13.41
CA GLU A 280 17.75 9.62 13.94
C GLU A 280 17.92 10.65 12.83
N PHE A 281 18.66 10.29 11.78
CA PHE A 281 18.83 11.14 10.62
C PHE A 281 17.49 11.47 9.96
N LEU A 282 16.65 10.48 9.70
CA LEU A 282 15.33 10.64 9.08
C LEU A 282 14.39 11.51 9.94
N HIS A 283 14.41 11.32 11.26
CA HIS A 283 13.68 12.17 12.19
C HIS A 283 14.11 13.63 12.08
N GLY A 284 15.43 13.88 12.02
CA GLY A 284 16.00 15.20 11.81
C GLY A 284 15.61 15.85 10.46
N LEU A 285 15.21 15.05 9.47
CA LEU A 285 14.62 15.55 8.21
C LEU A 285 13.14 15.92 8.34
N GLY A 286 12.45 15.44 9.38
CA GLY A 286 11.00 15.61 9.57
C GLY A 286 10.17 14.38 9.19
N VAL A 287 10.78 13.24 8.89
CA VAL A 287 10.05 11.98 8.61
C VAL A 287 9.43 11.44 9.90
N ARG A 288 8.17 11.01 9.82
CA ARG A 288 7.43 10.42 10.96
C ARG A 288 7.08 8.95 10.78
N TYR A 289 6.97 8.50 9.54
CA TYR A 289 6.58 7.14 9.19
C TYR A 289 7.76 6.41 8.54
N VAL A 290 8.20 5.32 9.13
CA VAL A 290 9.24 4.46 8.56
C VAL A 290 8.73 3.03 8.42
N THR A 291 9.19 2.36 7.37
CA THR A 291 9.00 0.92 7.24
C THR A 291 10.35 0.26 7.05
N CYS A 292 10.47 -0.97 7.53
CA CYS A 292 11.65 -1.77 7.28
C CYS A 292 11.26 -3.18 6.88
N SER A 293 12.19 -3.87 6.24
CA SER A 293 11.89 -5.16 5.61
C SER A 293 13.11 -6.06 5.64
N GLY A 294 12.91 -7.35 5.90
CA GLY A 294 13.90 -8.37 5.54
C GLY A 294 14.00 -8.50 4.02
N LEU A 295 15.12 -9.06 3.53
CA LEU A 295 15.39 -9.17 2.08
C LEU A 295 14.33 -10.03 1.36
N ILE A 296 13.63 -9.47 0.38
CA ILE A 296 12.67 -10.25 -0.43
C ILE A 296 13.47 -11.21 -1.32
N PRO A 297 13.26 -12.54 -1.27
CA PRO A 297 14.16 -13.51 -1.90
C PRO A 297 13.89 -13.68 -3.41
N THR A 298 13.95 -12.59 -4.18
CA THR A 298 13.77 -12.58 -5.64
C THR A 298 14.76 -11.64 -6.30
N GLY A 299 14.91 -11.77 -7.63
CA GLY A 299 15.76 -10.89 -8.42
C GLY A 299 17.20 -10.78 -7.88
N GLY A 300 17.69 -9.56 -7.70
CA GLY A 300 19.03 -9.27 -7.20
C GLY A 300 19.33 -9.87 -5.82
N ALA A 301 18.30 -10.07 -5.00
CA ALA A 301 18.45 -10.66 -3.67
C ALA A 301 18.82 -12.15 -3.67
N LEU A 302 18.75 -12.81 -4.84
CA LEU A 302 19.19 -14.19 -5.02
C LEU A 302 20.68 -14.33 -5.32
N THR A 303 21.38 -13.23 -5.62
CA THR A 303 22.83 -13.24 -5.89
C THR A 303 23.64 -13.59 -4.64
N GLU A 304 24.82 -14.18 -4.82
CA GLU A 304 25.72 -14.54 -3.70
C GLU A 304 26.09 -13.31 -2.85
N GLY A 305 26.47 -12.21 -3.50
CA GLY A 305 26.80 -10.96 -2.82
C GLY A 305 25.66 -10.41 -1.98
N SER A 306 24.41 -10.50 -2.46
CA SER A 306 23.24 -10.12 -1.66
C SER A 306 22.96 -11.10 -0.52
N ARG A 307 23.10 -12.41 -0.74
CA ARG A 307 22.81 -13.40 0.31
C ARG A 307 23.80 -13.28 1.47
N ALA A 308 25.05 -12.92 1.18
CA ALA A 308 26.09 -12.70 2.17
C ALA A 308 25.81 -11.55 3.14
N THR A 309 24.95 -10.59 2.77
CA THR A 309 24.57 -9.47 3.65
C THR A 309 23.26 -9.69 4.40
N ARG A 310 22.61 -10.84 4.21
CA ARG A 310 21.35 -11.16 4.88
C ARG A 310 21.58 -11.31 6.38
N LEU A 311 20.75 -10.64 7.18
CA LEU A 311 20.73 -10.81 8.64
C LEU A 311 20.17 -12.18 9.04
N SER A 312 20.72 -12.76 10.11
CA SER A 312 20.08 -13.87 10.82
C SER A 312 18.80 -13.39 11.52
N PRO A 313 17.89 -14.31 11.91
CA PRO A 313 16.73 -13.95 12.73
C PRO A 313 17.12 -13.20 14.01
N GLU A 314 18.18 -13.63 14.70
CA GLU A 314 18.66 -13.02 15.95
C GLU A 314 19.20 -11.60 15.72
N GLU A 315 19.96 -11.39 14.65
CA GLU A 315 20.47 -10.07 14.27
C GLU A 315 19.32 -9.12 13.90
N LEU A 316 18.34 -9.62 13.14
CA LEU A 316 17.17 -8.85 12.74
C LEU A 316 16.30 -8.48 13.94
N GLU A 317 16.03 -9.41 14.86
CA GLU A 317 15.29 -9.15 16.10
C GLU A 317 16.01 -8.09 16.95
N GLY A 318 17.32 -8.23 17.13
CA GLY A 318 18.12 -7.27 17.90
C GLY A 318 18.08 -5.86 17.31
N LEU A 319 18.18 -5.74 15.99
CA LEU A 319 18.10 -4.48 15.27
C LEU A 319 16.69 -3.86 15.36
N LEU A 320 15.63 -4.66 15.15
CA LEU A 320 14.25 -4.18 15.25
C LEU A 320 13.91 -3.73 16.67
N LYS A 321 14.40 -4.43 17.69
CA LYS A 321 14.20 -4.04 19.10
C LYS A 321 14.75 -2.63 19.37
N GLN A 322 15.94 -2.33 18.87
CA GLN A 322 16.54 -1.00 19.02
C GLN A 322 15.75 0.05 18.23
N ALA A 323 15.34 -0.29 17.00
CA ALA A 323 14.57 0.59 16.13
C ALA A 323 13.20 0.97 16.71
N VAL A 324 12.44 -0.02 17.21
CA VAL A 324 11.12 0.23 17.80
C VAL A 324 11.22 1.06 19.08
N ALA A 325 12.19 0.78 19.94
CA ALA A 325 12.44 1.58 21.13
C ALA A 325 12.75 3.04 20.77
N TRP A 326 13.66 3.26 19.82
CA TRP A 326 14.05 4.59 19.37
C TRP A 326 12.89 5.35 18.73
N CYS A 327 12.11 4.72 17.85
CA CYS A 327 10.93 5.34 17.23
C CYS A 327 9.88 5.74 18.27
N THR A 328 9.61 4.86 19.24
CA THR A 328 8.65 5.12 20.32
C THR A 328 9.05 6.33 21.16
N GLU A 329 10.33 6.42 21.54
CA GLU A 329 10.86 7.52 22.35
C GLU A 329 10.82 8.88 21.61
N ASN A 330 10.85 8.87 20.27
CA ASN A 330 10.92 10.08 19.44
C ASN A 330 9.61 10.41 18.70
N GLY A 331 8.53 9.66 18.95
CA GLY A 331 7.24 9.87 18.30
C GLY A 331 7.30 9.65 16.79
N MET A 332 7.95 8.56 16.38
CA MET A 332 7.91 8.01 15.03
C MET A 332 7.15 6.69 15.02
N GLU A 333 6.49 6.42 13.90
CA GLU A 333 5.81 5.16 13.64
C GLU A 333 6.70 4.25 12.79
N ILE A 334 6.76 2.98 13.15
CA ILE A 334 7.56 1.96 12.48
C ILE A 334 6.76 0.69 12.24
N ASP A 335 6.83 0.18 11.01
CA ASP A 335 6.29 -1.12 10.64
C ASP A 335 7.34 -2.03 10.00
N PHE A 336 7.13 -3.34 10.12
CA PHE A 336 7.91 -4.37 9.46
C PHE A 336 7.08 -5.09 8.39
N THR A 337 7.55 -5.10 7.15
CA THR A 337 6.70 -5.45 5.99
C THR A 337 6.95 -6.84 5.40
N SER A 338 7.98 -7.57 5.85
CA SER A 338 8.38 -8.84 5.21
C SER A 338 7.91 -10.07 6.01
N PRO A 339 6.93 -10.86 5.52
CA PRO A 339 6.47 -12.05 6.21
C PRO A 339 7.50 -13.18 6.23
N GLY A 340 7.53 -13.93 7.33
CA GLY A 340 8.33 -15.15 7.51
C GLY A 340 9.80 -14.92 7.87
N TRP A 341 10.20 -13.69 8.25
CA TRP A 341 11.55 -13.38 8.71
C TRP A 341 11.73 -13.50 10.23
N LEU A 342 10.67 -13.17 10.97
CA LEU A 342 10.55 -13.36 12.40
C LEU A 342 9.17 -13.94 12.71
N PRO A 343 9.04 -14.70 13.81
CA PRO A 343 7.73 -15.15 14.27
C PRO A 343 6.80 -13.96 14.59
N PRO A 344 5.48 -14.07 14.32
CA PRO A 344 4.51 -13.02 14.65
C PRO A 344 4.57 -12.58 16.11
N GLU A 345 4.70 -13.52 17.03
CA GLU A 345 4.80 -13.27 18.47
C GLU A 345 6.03 -12.43 18.84
N THR A 346 7.14 -12.61 18.13
CA THR A 346 8.34 -11.79 18.31
C THR A 346 8.06 -10.35 17.86
N LEU A 347 7.52 -10.17 16.65
CA LEU A 347 7.21 -8.84 16.10
C LEU A 347 6.24 -8.05 17.00
N LEU A 348 5.14 -8.69 17.41
CA LEU A 348 4.16 -8.10 18.31
C LEU A 348 4.75 -7.83 19.70
N GLY A 349 5.60 -8.75 20.21
CA GLY A 349 6.30 -8.58 21.48
C GLY A 349 7.30 -7.43 21.50
N LEU A 350 7.82 -7.01 20.34
CA LEU A 350 8.66 -5.82 20.19
C LEU A 350 7.86 -4.51 20.22
N GLY A 351 6.52 -4.57 20.10
CA GLY A 351 5.65 -3.39 20.08
C GLY A 351 5.23 -2.93 18.67
N LEU A 352 5.48 -3.72 17.63
CA LEU A 352 4.91 -3.47 16.30
C LEU A 352 3.40 -3.73 16.31
N THR A 353 2.66 -2.92 15.56
CA THR A 353 1.19 -2.98 15.53
C THR A 353 0.66 -4.22 14.78
N MET A 354 1.45 -4.75 13.84
CA MET A 354 1.06 -5.88 13.01
C MET A 354 2.22 -6.79 12.64
N ALA A 355 1.92 -8.09 12.52
CA ALA A 355 2.81 -9.06 11.90
C ALA A 355 2.45 -9.22 10.41
N PRO A 356 3.38 -9.00 9.47
CA PRO A 356 3.08 -9.06 8.05
C PRO A 356 2.67 -10.46 7.63
N THR A 357 1.81 -10.54 6.62
CA THR A 357 1.41 -11.79 5.96
C THR A 357 1.55 -11.66 4.44
N CYS A 358 1.59 -12.79 3.73
CA CYS A 358 1.57 -12.77 2.27
C CYS A 358 0.22 -12.29 1.76
N GLY A 359 0.23 -11.16 1.04
CA GLY A 359 -0.97 -10.61 0.41
C GLY A 359 -1.14 -10.95 -1.07
N ALA A 360 -0.27 -11.77 -1.66
CA ALA A 360 -0.29 -12.09 -3.08
C ALA A 360 -1.63 -12.71 -3.52
N CYS A 361 -2.19 -12.21 -4.62
CA CYS A 361 -3.54 -12.55 -5.11
C CYS A 361 -4.68 -12.34 -4.10
N LEU A 362 -4.42 -11.66 -2.97
CA LEU A 362 -5.37 -11.46 -1.87
C LEU A 362 -5.55 -9.96 -1.60
N SER A 363 -4.76 -9.35 -0.73
CA SER A 363 -4.82 -7.91 -0.47
C SER A 363 -4.11 -7.10 -1.55
N ASN A 364 -3.13 -7.68 -2.24
CA ASN A 364 -2.39 -7.01 -3.29
C ASN A 364 -2.10 -7.91 -4.49
N MET A 365 -1.99 -7.26 -5.65
CA MET A 365 -1.51 -7.81 -6.92
C MET A 365 -0.69 -6.73 -7.64
N ALA A 366 -0.07 -7.05 -8.76
CA ALA A 366 0.61 -6.05 -9.57
C ALA A 366 0.27 -6.16 -11.07
N VAL A 367 0.43 -5.03 -11.77
CA VAL A 367 0.39 -4.94 -13.24
C VAL A 367 1.81 -4.65 -13.71
N ALA A 368 2.36 -5.58 -14.50
CA ALA A 368 3.66 -5.46 -15.16
C ALA A 368 3.63 -4.36 -16.24
N PRO A 369 4.80 -3.90 -16.74
CA PRO A 369 4.88 -2.78 -17.67
C PRO A 369 4.03 -2.90 -18.94
N ASP A 370 3.72 -4.10 -19.42
CA ASP A 370 2.95 -4.37 -20.64
C ASP A 370 1.45 -4.64 -20.40
N GLY A 371 1.00 -4.53 -19.14
CA GLY A 371 -0.38 -4.83 -18.74
C GLY A 371 -0.60 -6.25 -18.20
N THR A 372 0.42 -7.10 -18.18
CA THR A 372 0.33 -8.45 -17.59
C THR A 372 0.07 -8.36 -16.08
N VAL A 373 -0.93 -9.07 -15.58
CA VAL A 373 -1.27 -9.13 -14.16
C VAL A 373 -0.48 -10.25 -13.51
N VAL A 374 0.17 -9.95 -12.37
CA VAL A 374 1.00 -10.89 -11.62
C VAL A 374 0.55 -10.99 -10.15
N PRO A 375 0.94 -12.06 -9.42
CA PRO A 375 0.46 -12.29 -8.05
C PRO A 375 0.78 -11.17 -7.04
N CYS A 376 1.96 -10.56 -7.14
CA CYS A 376 2.37 -9.38 -6.37
C CYS A 376 3.57 -8.71 -7.04
N GLN A 377 3.94 -7.50 -6.62
CA GLN A 377 5.04 -6.74 -7.25
C GLN A 377 6.40 -7.45 -7.24
N SER A 378 6.64 -8.39 -6.33
CA SER A 378 7.89 -9.14 -6.27
C SER A 378 7.83 -10.50 -7.00
N TRP A 379 6.65 -10.93 -7.44
CA TRP A 379 6.43 -12.19 -8.14
C TRP A 379 6.36 -11.99 -9.65
N LEU A 380 7.46 -11.55 -10.24
CA LEU A 380 7.58 -11.16 -11.66
C LEU A 380 8.15 -12.30 -12.53
N SER A 381 8.04 -13.53 -12.03
CA SER A 381 8.49 -14.75 -12.69
C SER A 381 7.31 -15.61 -13.14
N GLY A 382 7.48 -16.22 -14.32
CA GLY A 382 6.47 -17.08 -14.97
C GLY A 382 5.44 -16.31 -15.79
N ASP A 383 4.42 -17.02 -16.29
CA ASP A 383 3.56 -16.56 -17.40
C ASP A 383 2.45 -15.55 -17.04
N GLY A 384 2.56 -14.85 -15.91
CA GLY A 384 1.50 -13.98 -15.40
C GLY A 384 0.18 -14.72 -15.04
N LEU A 385 -0.89 -13.95 -14.88
CA LEU A 385 -2.26 -14.40 -14.54
C LEU A 385 -3.31 -14.03 -15.61
N GLY A 386 -2.89 -13.29 -16.63
CA GLY A 386 -3.70 -12.66 -17.68
C GLY A 386 -3.19 -11.24 -17.97
N ASN A 387 -3.80 -10.53 -18.92
CA ASN A 387 -3.46 -9.14 -19.24
C ASN A 387 -4.68 -8.23 -19.03
N ILE A 388 -4.52 -7.17 -18.22
CA ILE A 388 -5.63 -6.29 -17.80
C ILE A 388 -6.30 -5.52 -18.95
N LEU A 389 -5.61 -5.39 -20.10
CA LEU A 389 -6.12 -4.72 -21.29
C LEU A 389 -6.76 -5.68 -22.30
N ALA A 390 -6.46 -6.98 -22.21
CA ALA A 390 -6.94 -7.99 -23.16
C ALA A 390 -8.02 -8.91 -22.56
N ASP A 391 -7.94 -9.19 -21.26
CA ASP A 391 -8.80 -10.16 -20.58
C ASP A 391 -9.82 -9.48 -19.66
N ASP A 392 -10.98 -10.11 -19.49
CA ASP A 392 -11.94 -9.68 -18.46
C ASP A 392 -11.39 -9.90 -17.06
N TRP A 393 -11.57 -8.92 -16.17
CA TRP A 393 -11.07 -8.98 -14.79
C TRP A 393 -11.50 -10.25 -14.04
N LYS A 394 -12.73 -10.73 -14.24
CA LYS A 394 -13.20 -11.95 -13.55
C LYS A 394 -12.42 -13.17 -14.00
N THR A 395 -12.01 -13.23 -15.27
CA THR A 395 -11.16 -14.31 -15.79
C THR A 395 -9.79 -14.29 -15.12
N ILE A 396 -9.19 -13.10 -14.95
CA ILE A 396 -7.91 -12.94 -14.23
C ILE A 396 -8.06 -13.31 -12.75
N TRP A 397 -9.08 -12.77 -12.07
CA TRP A 397 -9.31 -12.98 -10.64
C TRP A 397 -9.67 -14.43 -10.25
N HIS A 398 -10.34 -15.14 -11.16
CA HIS A 398 -10.71 -16.56 -11.00
C HIS A 398 -9.79 -17.51 -11.77
N ASN A 399 -8.68 -17.01 -12.32
CA ASN A 399 -7.63 -17.85 -12.89
C ASN A 399 -7.23 -18.94 -11.87
N PRO A 400 -7.13 -20.23 -12.24
CA PRO A 400 -6.81 -21.30 -11.29
C PRO A 400 -5.52 -21.06 -10.50
N ARG A 401 -4.48 -20.48 -11.12
CA ARG A 401 -3.22 -20.10 -10.45
C ARG A 401 -3.46 -18.97 -9.45
N CYS A 402 -4.22 -17.94 -9.84
CA CYS A 402 -4.59 -16.83 -8.96
C CYS A 402 -5.38 -17.33 -7.74
N ALA A 403 -6.38 -18.18 -7.96
CA ALA A 403 -7.20 -18.77 -6.91
C ALA A 403 -6.40 -19.65 -5.95
N ALA A 404 -5.45 -20.46 -6.46
CA ALA A 404 -4.58 -21.29 -5.64
C ALA A 404 -3.66 -20.44 -4.74
N ILE A 405 -3.01 -19.42 -5.31
CA ILE A 405 -2.16 -18.49 -4.54
C ILE A 405 -2.99 -17.74 -3.48
N ARG A 406 -4.19 -17.27 -3.85
CA ARG A 406 -5.11 -16.59 -2.93
C ARG A 406 -5.53 -17.51 -1.78
N ALA A 407 -5.85 -18.78 -2.07
CA ALA A 407 -6.23 -19.75 -1.05
C ALA A 407 -5.11 -19.99 -0.03
N GLU A 408 -3.85 -19.99 -0.47
CA GLU A 408 -2.70 -20.09 0.42
C GLU A 408 -2.48 -18.81 1.23
N SER A 409 -2.54 -17.63 0.60
CA SER A 409 -2.44 -16.32 1.28
C SER A 409 -3.53 -16.15 2.34
N ALA A 410 -4.75 -16.63 2.06
CA ALA A 410 -5.91 -16.50 2.94
C ALA A 410 -5.80 -17.32 4.24
N LYS A 411 -4.84 -18.26 4.34
CA LYS A 411 -4.55 -18.96 5.60
C LYS A 411 -3.88 -18.07 6.65
N MET A 412 -3.34 -16.92 6.23
CA MET A 412 -2.68 -15.96 7.12
C MET A 412 -1.49 -16.59 7.89
N GLU A 413 -0.73 -17.49 7.27
CA GLU A 413 0.41 -18.19 7.92
C GLU A 413 1.61 -17.28 8.23
N HIS A 414 1.51 -15.97 7.98
CA HIS A 414 2.58 -14.98 8.18
C HIS A 414 3.90 -15.30 7.46
N ILE A 415 3.84 -16.09 6.37
CA ILE A 415 4.99 -16.51 5.56
C ILE A 415 4.86 -15.97 4.14
N CYS A 416 5.97 -15.49 3.57
CA CYS A 416 6.03 -15.15 2.15
C CYS A 416 5.98 -16.41 1.28
N GLN A 417 5.00 -16.53 0.37
CA GLN A 417 4.97 -17.68 -0.56
C GLN A 417 6.21 -17.75 -1.46
N LEU A 418 6.83 -16.60 -1.77
CA LEU A 418 8.11 -16.53 -2.49
C LEU A 418 9.31 -16.96 -1.64
N ARG A 419 9.21 -17.21 -0.32
CA ARG A 419 10.27 -17.85 0.48
C ARG A 419 10.21 -19.39 0.40
N GLY A 420 9.06 -19.97 0.08
CA GLY A 420 8.84 -21.41 0.26
C GLY A 420 8.74 -21.80 1.74
N LYS A 421 8.45 -23.09 2.02
CA LYS A 421 8.56 -23.65 3.38
C LYS A 421 10.05 -23.91 3.69
N GLU A 422 10.46 -23.72 4.94
CA GLU A 422 11.83 -24.05 5.35
C GLU A 422 12.15 -25.51 4.99
N GLY A 423 13.17 -25.72 4.15
CA GLY A 423 13.58 -27.05 3.66
C GLY A 423 13.63 -27.21 2.13
N ASP A 424 12.99 -26.33 1.35
CA ASP A 424 12.99 -26.39 -0.13
C ASP A 424 14.10 -25.53 -0.79
N ARG A 425 15.14 -25.12 -0.04
CA ARG A 425 16.22 -24.24 -0.52
C ARG A 425 17.60 -24.67 -0.11
#